data_AF-A0A8W8LUK8-F1
#
_entry.id   AF-A0A8W8LUK8-F1
#
_cell.length_a   1.000
_cell.length_b   1.000
_cell.length_c   1.000
_cell.angle_alpha   90.00
_cell.angle_beta   90.00
_cell.angle_gamma   90.00
#
_symmetry.space_group_name_H-M   'P 1'
#
loop_
_entity.id
_entity.type
_entity.pdbx_description
1 polymer ?
#
loop_
_entity_poly.entity_id
_entity_poly.type
_entity_poly.pdbx_seq_one_letter_code
_entity_poly.pdbx_strand_id
1 'polypeptide(L)'
;DTVFFHPLLIHGSGMNKTKGFRKSISCHYASADINYIDVKGSIQDGVEKEVFEMVHKKLVARGVDPTKLTMKDLWMFKSRDVSLPLN
;
A
#
# COMPACT_ATOMS: atom_id res chain seq x y z
N ASP A 1 13.52 -16.32 -8.92
CA ASP A 1 12.63 -17.01 -7.96
C ASP A 1 11.67 -16.02 -7.34
N THR A 2 10.45 -16.46 -7.04
CA THR A 2 9.39 -15.64 -6.48
C THR A 2 8.76 -16.38 -5.30
N VAL A 3 8.53 -15.67 -4.20
CA VAL A 3 7.81 -16.19 -3.04
C VAL A 3 6.41 -15.57 -3.00
N PHE A 4 5.40 -16.40 -2.81
CA PHE A 4 4.02 -15.98 -2.56
C PHE A 4 3.68 -16.27 -1.10
N PHE A 5 3.07 -15.30 -0.41
CA PHE A 5 2.68 -15.48 0.98
C PHE A 5 1.46 -14.63 1.33
N HIS A 6 0.75 -15.05 2.38
CA HIS A 6 -0.46 -14.41 2.88
C HIS A 6 -0.13 -13.12 3.68
N PRO A 7 -0.93 -12.04 3.61
CA PRO A 7 -0.63 -10.77 4.29
C PRO A 7 -0.53 -10.85 5.82
N LEU A 8 -1.10 -11.89 6.44
CA LEU A 8 -1.00 -12.14 7.89
C LEU A 8 0.20 -13.02 8.29
N LEU A 9 1.03 -13.47 7.34
CA LEU A 9 2.24 -14.19 7.67
C LEU A 9 3.23 -13.23 8.36
N ILE A 10 3.61 -13.54 9.59
CA ILE A 10 4.65 -12.79 10.30
C ILE A 10 5.98 -13.03 9.57
N HIS A 11 6.59 -11.97 9.08
CA HIS A 11 7.82 -12.05 8.30
C HIS A 11 8.70 -10.82 8.52
N GLY A 12 9.99 -10.97 8.18
CA GLY A 12 11.00 -9.92 8.25
C GLY A 12 12.25 -10.30 7.46
N SER A 13 13.02 -9.30 7.05
CA SER A 13 14.30 -9.56 6.36
C SER A 13 15.37 -10.00 7.36
N GLY A 14 16.10 -11.07 7.02
CA GLY A 14 17.33 -11.42 7.74
C GLY A 14 18.45 -10.40 7.52
N MET A 15 19.38 -10.33 8.48
CA MET A 15 20.56 -9.48 8.37
C MET A 15 21.44 -9.89 7.19
N ASN A 16 21.81 -8.93 6.34
CA ASN A 16 22.76 -9.16 5.26
C ASN A 16 24.19 -9.27 5.84
N LYS A 17 24.76 -10.48 5.83
CA LYS A 17 26.10 -10.77 6.37
C LYS A 17 27.22 -10.66 5.32
N THR A 18 26.91 -10.15 4.13
CA THR A 18 27.87 -10.03 3.02
C THR A 18 28.23 -8.56 2.77
N LYS A 19 29.27 -8.32 1.96
CA LYS A 19 29.63 -6.96 1.50
C LYS A 19 28.79 -6.47 0.31
N GLY A 20 27.93 -7.33 -0.26
CA GLY A 20 27.11 -6.99 -1.43
C GLY A 20 25.75 -6.41 -1.05
N PHE A 21 25.09 -5.75 -2.00
CA PHE A 21 23.71 -5.28 -1.84
C PHE A 21 22.72 -6.32 -2.38
N ARG A 22 21.72 -6.68 -1.56
CA ARG A 22 20.62 -7.56 -1.97
C ARG A 22 19.48 -6.72 -2.54
N LYS A 23 19.05 -7.02 -3.77
CA LYS A 23 17.91 -6.37 -4.45
C LYS A 23 16.74 -7.34 -4.54
N SER A 24 15.53 -6.83 -4.33
CA SER A 24 14.27 -7.56 -4.52
C SER A 24 13.19 -6.58 -4.94
N ILE A 25 12.19 -7.07 -5.68
CA ILE A 25 10.96 -6.35 -6.01
C ILE A 25 9.79 -7.08 -5.39
N SER A 26 8.80 -6.34 -4.88
CA SER A 26 7.61 -6.89 -4.25
C SER A 26 6.35 -6.17 -4.74
N CYS A 27 5.26 -6.92 -4.89
CA CYS A 27 3.94 -6.40 -5.18
C CYS A 27 2.91 -7.10 -4.28
N HIS A 28 1.85 -6.39 -3.89
CA HIS A 28 0.71 -6.95 -3.18
C HIS A 28 -0.50 -6.90 -4.10
N TYR A 29 -1.12 -8.06 -4.32
CA TYR A 29 -2.33 -8.19 -5.13
C TYR A 29 -3.53 -8.38 -4.21
N ALA A 30 -4.68 -7.89 -4.67
CA ALA A 30 -5.97 -8.12 -4.04
C ALA A 30 -6.98 -8.44 -5.13
N SER A 31 -8.03 -9.20 -4.78
CA SER A 31 -9.18 -9.39 -5.67
C SER A 31 -9.81 -8.03 -6.00
N ALA A 32 -10.42 -7.90 -7.18
CA ALA A 32 -11.24 -6.73 -7.49
C ALA A 32 -12.50 -6.64 -6.61
N ASP A 33 -12.92 -7.76 -6.00
CA ASP A 33 -14.11 -7.89 -5.13
C ASP A 33 -13.82 -7.62 -3.64
N ILE A 34 -12.83 -6.78 -3.34
CA ILE A 34 -12.52 -6.39 -1.95
C ILE A 34 -13.32 -5.17 -1.49
N ASN A 35 -13.43 -5.02 -0.18
CA ASN A 35 -14.03 -3.85 0.45
C ASN A 35 -12.97 -3.05 1.21
N TYR A 36 -13.10 -1.73 1.18
CA TYR A 36 -12.35 -0.82 2.03
C TYR A 36 -13.06 -0.69 3.38
N ILE A 37 -12.32 -0.88 4.46
CA ILE A 37 -12.84 -0.76 5.84
C ILE A 37 -12.36 0.55 6.47
N ASP A 38 -13.18 1.11 7.35
CA ASP A 38 -12.76 2.20 8.24
C ASP A 38 -11.83 1.63 9.31
N VAL A 39 -10.68 2.26 9.50
CA VAL A 39 -9.65 1.83 10.46
C VAL A 39 -9.67 2.64 11.75
N LYS A 40 -10.54 3.65 11.87
CA LYS A 40 -10.67 4.46 13.09
C LYS A 40 -10.95 3.60 14.31
N GLY A 41 -10.22 3.86 15.39
CA GLY A 41 -10.32 3.10 16.64
C GLY A 41 -9.70 1.70 16.59
N SER A 42 -9.16 1.27 15.45
CA SER A 42 -8.37 0.04 15.35
C SER A 42 -6.88 0.33 15.58
N ILE A 43 -6.07 -0.73 15.66
CA ILE A 43 -4.60 -0.61 15.69
C ILE A 43 -4.03 0.05 14.41
N GLN A 44 -4.81 0.11 13.33
CA GLN A 44 -4.42 0.71 12.04
C GLN A 44 -4.79 2.20 11.92
N ASP A 45 -5.44 2.81 12.92
CA ASP A 45 -5.78 4.25 12.94
C ASP A 45 -4.53 5.14 12.78
N GLY A 46 -3.40 4.73 13.37
CA GLY A 46 -2.12 5.44 13.21
C GLY A 46 -1.62 5.46 11.76
N VAL A 47 -1.80 4.34 11.04
CA VAL A 47 -1.37 4.21 9.63
C VAL A 47 -2.14 5.16 8.73
N GLU A 48 -3.45 5.33 8.97
CA GLU A 48 -4.27 6.27 8.21
C GLU A 48 -3.72 7.71 8.36
N LYS A 49 -3.43 8.14 9.59
CA LYS A 49 -2.88 9.47 9.88
C LYS A 49 -1.53 9.70 9.19
N GLU A 50 -0.61 8.75 9.30
CA GLU A 50 0.70 8.83 8.65
C GLU A 50 0.58 8.94 7.12
N VAL A 51 -0.33 8.16 6.52
CA VAL A 51 -0.57 8.22 5.06
C VAL A 51 -1.12 9.59 4.67
N PHE A 52 -2.09 10.12 5.42
CA PHE A 52 -2.62 11.45 5.15
C PHE A 52 -1.54 12.53 5.29
N GLU A 53 -0.67 12.48 6.30
CA GLU A 53 0.44 13.43 6.45
C GLU A 53 1.41 13.40 5.25
N MET A 54 1.75 12.21 4.76
CA MET A 54 2.63 12.05 3.58
C MET A 54 2.00 12.58 2.30
N VAL A 55 0.70 12.39 2.13
CA VAL A 55 -0.01 12.73 0.90
C VAL A 55 -0.50 14.18 0.91
N HIS A 56 -0.80 14.74 2.08
CA HIS A 56 -1.28 16.11 2.29
C HIS A 56 -0.39 17.13 1.58
N LYS A 57 0.92 17.10 1.81
CA LYS A 57 1.89 18.01 1.16
C LYS A 57 1.84 17.93 -0.36
N LYS A 58 1.65 16.73 -0.92
CA LYS A 58 1.60 16.52 -2.39
C LYS A 58 0.27 16.98 -2.98
N LEU A 59 -0.83 16.82 -2.26
CA LEU A 59 -2.17 17.22 -2.70
C LEU A 59 -2.34 18.74 -2.70
N VAL A 60 -1.92 19.40 -1.61
CA VAL A 60 -1.94 20.88 -1.52
C VAL A 60 -1.11 21.50 -2.64
N ALA A 61 0.08 20.96 -2.92
CA ALA A 61 0.91 21.41 -4.03
C ALA A 61 0.26 21.23 -5.42
N ARG A 62 -0.73 20.33 -5.54
CA ARG A 62 -1.51 20.08 -6.76
C ARG A 62 -2.86 20.80 -6.76
N GLY A 63 -3.14 21.66 -5.78
CA GLY A 63 -4.41 22.39 -5.64
C GLY A 63 -5.60 21.51 -5.23
N VAL A 64 -5.34 20.31 -4.70
CA VAL A 64 -6.40 19.40 -4.23
C VAL A 64 -6.63 19.61 -2.74
N ASP A 65 -7.88 19.83 -2.35
CA ASP A 65 -8.31 19.95 -0.96
C ASP A 65 -8.16 18.60 -0.24
N PRO A 66 -7.23 18.45 0.72
CA PRO A 66 -6.97 17.18 1.40
C PRO A 66 -8.12 16.75 2.31
N THR A 67 -8.97 17.68 2.75
CA THR A 67 -10.06 17.40 3.70
C THR A 67 -11.21 16.61 3.08
N LYS A 68 -11.27 16.57 1.74
CA LYS A 68 -12.31 15.87 0.98
C LYS A 68 -11.92 14.46 0.56
N LEU A 69 -10.69 14.03 0.87
CA LEU A 69 -10.17 12.73 0.47
C LEU A 69 -10.30 11.73 1.61
N THR A 70 -10.76 10.53 1.28
CA THR A 70 -10.76 9.38 2.18
C THR A 70 -9.57 8.48 1.90
N MET A 71 -9.20 7.63 2.87
CA MET A 71 -8.16 6.61 2.67
C MET A 71 -8.52 5.67 1.51
N LYS A 72 -9.81 5.36 1.35
CA LYS A 72 -10.34 4.60 0.21
C LYS A 72 -9.97 5.26 -1.13
N ASP A 73 -10.19 6.56 -1.27
CA ASP A 73 -9.90 7.29 -2.52
C ASP A 73 -8.42 7.21 -2.90
N LEU A 74 -7.54 7.33 -1.91
CA LEU A 74 -6.10 7.23 -2.10
C LEU A 74 -5.69 5.84 -2.61
N TRP A 75 -6.23 4.77 -2.01
CA TRP A 75 -5.94 3.41 -2.44
C TRP A 75 -6.52 3.09 -3.81
N MET A 76 -7.75 3.53 -4.11
CA MET A 76 -8.34 3.37 -5.43
C MET A 76 -7.50 4.08 -6.50
N PHE A 77 -7.07 5.32 -6.26
CA PHE A 77 -6.23 6.07 -7.18
C PHE A 77 -4.87 5.39 -7.45
N LYS A 78 -4.30 4.74 -6.43
CA LYS A 78 -3.03 4.00 -6.56
C LYS A 78 -3.20 2.64 -7.23
N SER A 79 -4.34 1.98 -7.05
CA SER A 79 -4.61 0.64 -7.56
C SER A 79 -4.60 0.59 -9.09
N ARG A 80 -4.23 -0.55 -9.66
CA ARG A 80 -4.25 -0.81 -11.10
C ARG A 80 -4.88 -2.16 -11.34
N ASP A 81 -5.74 -2.22 -12.35
CA ASP A 81 -6.28 -3.48 -12.81
C ASP A 81 -5.16 -4.32 -13.44
N VAL A 82 -5.17 -5.61 -13.16
CA VAL A 82 -4.18 -6.58 -13.65
C VAL A 82 -4.94 -7.58 -14.50
N SER A 83 -5.18 -7.20 -15.76
CA SER A 83 -5.82 -8.07 -16.73
C SER A 83 -4.87 -9.19 -17.16
N LEU A 84 -5.43 -10.39 -17.31
CA LEU A 84 -4.72 -11.45 -18.02
C LEU A 84 -4.65 -11.09 -19.50
N PRO A 85 -3.54 -11.39 -20.20
CA PRO A 85 -3.50 -11.25 -21.64
C PRO A 85 -4.62 -12.09 -22.27
N LEU A 86 -5.30 -11.50 -23.24
CA LEU A 86 -6.21 -12.23 -24.13
C LEU A 86 -5.34 -13.19 -24.94
N ASN A 87 -5.39 -14.48 -24.58
CA ASN A 87 -4.83 -15.55 -25.40
C ASN A 87 -5.77 -15.82 -26.58
#